data_AF-A0A5K1JDT3-F1
#
_entry.id   AF-A0A5K1JDT3-F1
#
_cell.length_a   1.000
_cell.length_b   1.000
_cell.length_c   1.000
_cell.angle_alpha   90.00
_cell.angle_beta   90.00
_cell.angle_gamma   90.00
#
_symmetry.space_group_name_H-M   'P 1'
#
loop_
_entity.id
_entity.type
_entity.pdbx_description
1 polymer ?
#
loop_
_entity_poly.entity_id
_entity_poly.type
_entity_poly.pdbx_seq_one_letter_code
_entity_poly.pdbx_strand_id
1 'polypeptide(L)'
;MKRNHTGWYKGDFHCHTVLSDGHERLSNQMAKADLMGLDFYSATEHNLVPATWVETDLLVICGTEITTIYGHANAFGLKKRPDNLDRVCAGDSREAFLDILGQLHAERSVISINHPFLVPWQWSCPDYPLDKVDCLEIINDPTYPNNHEANQKAVRLIDAMWNDGWQICGIGGSDTHALLHEWYTPESGPSIVGDPTTHVYSEGLSQNKILEALRKCHVFVTRYIEVSFCMRENGREVLPGDAMPEPGTFEAVFRFDNVREPIHLFVIRDGVRESLRLEFDFEYRRATASYRVSWSTDAYHWMRFGAEDEKGDCVFYANPVYCCEREHRFDTFGAAVDEIA
;
A
#
# COMPACT_ATOMS: atom_id res chain seq x y z
N MET A 1 -3.70 24.54 7.41
CA MET A 1 -2.59 23.74 7.96
C MET A 1 -3.14 22.41 8.48
N LYS A 2 -2.67 21.28 7.92
CA LYS A 2 -3.08 19.93 8.33
C LYS A 2 -2.62 19.59 9.76
N ARG A 3 -3.20 18.53 10.32
CA ARG A 3 -2.89 18.03 11.67
C ARG A 3 -1.41 17.62 11.75
N ASN A 4 -0.69 18.04 12.80
CA ASN A 4 0.71 17.68 13.01
C ASN A 4 0.93 17.13 14.42
N HIS A 5 0.40 15.93 14.68
CA HIS A 5 0.53 15.19 15.93
C HIS A 5 0.60 13.69 15.62
N THR A 6 0.95 12.87 16.60
CA THR A 6 0.97 11.42 16.44
C THR A 6 -0.41 10.87 16.09
N GLY A 7 -0.51 10.14 14.98
CA GLY A 7 -1.76 9.51 14.55
C GLY A 7 -1.71 8.98 13.12
N TRP A 8 -2.87 8.56 12.63
CA TRP A 8 -3.07 8.06 11.27
C TRP A 8 -3.25 9.20 10.28
N TYR A 9 -2.43 9.18 9.23
CA TYR A 9 -2.47 10.11 8.11
C TYR A 9 -2.96 9.42 6.84
N LYS A 10 -3.96 10.00 6.19
CA LYS A 10 -4.52 9.48 4.93
C LYS A 10 -3.69 9.99 3.75
N GLY A 11 -3.42 9.16 2.76
CA GLY A 11 -2.79 9.63 1.55
C GLY A 11 -2.82 8.64 0.41
N ASP A 12 -2.21 9.09 -0.68
CA ASP A 12 -2.11 8.35 -1.93
C ASP A 12 -0.66 8.38 -2.41
N PHE A 13 -0.15 7.19 -2.71
CA PHE A 13 1.23 6.96 -3.12
C PHE A 13 1.40 6.81 -4.62
N HIS A 14 0.32 6.74 -5.40
CA HIS A 14 0.41 6.53 -6.85
C HIS A 14 -0.65 7.36 -7.57
N CYS A 15 -0.22 8.36 -8.33
CA CYS A 15 -1.13 9.22 -9.10
C CYS A 15 -0.38 9.92 -10.22
N HIS A 16 -1.05 10.08 -11.37
CA HIS A 16 -0.50 10.73 -12.55
C HIS A 16 -1.25 12.01 -12.92
N THR A 17 -0.58 12.85 -13.70
CA THR A 17 -1.12 14.09 -14.24
C THR A 17 -0.71 14.26 -15.70
N VAL A 18 -1.13 15.37 -16.32
CA VAL A 18 -0.69 15.77 -17.68
C VAL A 18 0.82 15.98 -17.83
N LEU A 19 1.62 15.84 -16.77
CA LEU A 19 3.08 15.86 -16.85
C LEU A 19 3.66 14.53 -17.38
N SER A 20 2.88 13.44 -17.30
CA SER A 20 3.14 12.17 -17.96
C SER A 20 1.98 11.81 -18.88
N ASP A 21 1.14 10.85 -18.53
CA ASP A 21 0.02 10.34 -19.34
C ASP A 21 -1.35 10.45 -18.64
N GLY A 22 -1.41 11.01 -17.44
CA GLY A 22 -2.66 11.40 -16.81
C GLY A 22 -3.37 12.52 -17.59
N HIS A 23 -4.69 12.54 -17.56
CA HIS A 23 -5.51 13.55 -18.24
C HIS A 23 -5.79 14.78 -17.38
N GLU A 24 -5.63 14.66 -16.06
CA GLU A 24 -5.91 15.75 -15.12
C GLU A 24 -4.69 16.64 -14.85
N ARG A 25 -4.93 17.93 -14.64
CA ARG A 25 -3.87 18.87 -14.25
C ARG A 25 -3.40 18.60 -12.82
N LEU A 26 -2.10 18.74 -12.56
CA LEU A 26 -1.52 18.65 -11.21
C LEU A 26 -2.29 19.50 -10.18
N SER A 27 -2.64 20.73 -10.51
CA SER A 27 -3.43 21.61 -9.64
C SER A 27 -4.79 21.03 -9.26
N ASN A 28 -5.45 20.37 -10.21
CA ASN A 28 -6.77 19.80 -10.02
C ASN A 28 -6.69 18.47 -9.26
N GLN A 29 -5.69 17.62 -9.52
CA GLN A 29 -5.46 16.42 -8.72
C GLN A 29 -5.19 16.76 -7.26
N MET A 30 -4.35 17.77 -6.99
CA MET A 30 -4.10 18.22 -5.63
C MET A 30 -5.34 18.81 -4.96
N ALA A 31 -6.19 19.51 -5.70
CA ALA A 31 -7.49 19.98 -5.18
C ALA A 31 -8.44 18.81 -4.87
N LYS A 32 -8.49 17.77 -5.72
CA LYS A 32 -9.26 16.55 -5.45
C LYS A 32 -8.72 15.82 -4.22
N ALA A 33 -7.40 15.70 -4.07
CA ALA A 33 -6.78 15.08 -2.91
C ALA A 33 -7.18 15.77 -1.60
N ASP A 34 -7.23 17.11 -1.58
CA ASP A 34 -7.70 17.86 -0.42
C ASP A 34 -9.21 17.64 -0.16
N LEU A 35 -10.04 17.63 -1.21
CA LEU A 35 -11.47 17.32 -1.11
C LEU A 35 -11.75 15.89 -0.61
N MET A 36 -10.89 14.94 -0.98
CA MET A 36 -10.93 13.55 -0.49
C MET A 36 -10.40 13.42 0.95
N GLY A 37 -9.96 14.53 1.55
CA GLY A 37 -9.50 14.57 2.93
C GLY A 37 -8.13 13.94 3.15
N LEU A 38 -7.30 13.83 2.11
CA LEU A 38 -5.95 13.34 2.23
C LEU A 38 -5.08 14.32 3.04
N ASP A 39 -4.10 13.79 3.77
CA ASP A 39 -3.08 14.55 4.49
C ASP A 39 -1.78 14.63 3.67
N PHE A 40 -1.48 13.60 2.87
CA PHE A 40 -0.34 13.58 1.95
C PHE A 40 -0.70 13.03 0.57
N TYR A 41 0.15 13.35 -0.41
CA TYR A 41 -0.04 13.00 -1.81
C TYR A 41 1.32 12.87 -2.51
N SER A 42 1.45 11.93 -3.44
CA SER A 42 2.62 11.77 -4.32
C SER A 42 2.16 11.78 -5.78
N ALA A 43 2.58 12.78 -6.56
CA ALA A 43 2.49 12.70 -8.03
C ALA A 43 3.69 11.91 -8.55
N THR A 44 3.45 10.68 -8.98
CA THR A 44 4.48 9.72 -9.36
C THR A 44 4.59 9.62 -10.87
N GLU A 45 4.80 10.76 -11.53
CA GLU A 45 4.84 10.82 -12.99
C GLU A 45 5.86 9.82 -13.59
N HIS A 46 5.48 9.20 -14.72
CA HIS A 46 6.35 8.27 -15.44
C HIS A 46 7.68 8.91 -15.83
N ASN A 47 8.77 8.41 -15.23
CA ASN A 47 10.14 8.82 -15.47
C ASN A 47 10.37 10.35 -15.40
N LEU A 48 9.59 11.04 -14.55
CA LEU A 48 9.65 12.47 -14.36
C LEU A 48 9.44 12.85 -12.89
N VAL A 49 10.18 13.85 -12.42
CA VAL A 49 10.03 14.42 -11.07
C VAL A 49 9.54 15.86 -11.21
N PRO A 50 8.33 16.21 -10.77
CA PRO A 50 7.85 17.59 -10.77
C PRO A 50 8.76 18.48 -9.90
N ALA A 51 9.23 19.59 -10.46
CA ALA A 51 10.10 20.54 -9.75
C ALA A 51 9.34 21.62 -8.97
N THR A 52 8.05 21.79 -9.26
CA THR A 52 7.19 22.82 -8.68
C THR A 52 5.82 22.25 -8.37
N TRP A 53 5.23 22.72 -7.28
CA TRP A 53 3.92 22.31 -6.80
C TRP A 53 3.02 23.53 -6.68
N VAL A 54 1.71 23.33 -6.80
CA VAL A 54 0.77 24.38 -6.43
C VAL A 54 0.78 24.56 -4.91
N GLU A 55 0.50 25.77 -4.45
CA GLU A 55 0.34 26.03 -3.02
C GLU A 55 -0.79 25.16 -2.45
N THR A 56 -0.49 24.40 -1.40
CA THR A 56 -1.41 23.43 -0.80
C THR A 56 -1.09 23.23 0.68
N ASP A 57 -2.11 22.78 1.43
CA ASP A 57 -1.96 22.29 2.79
C ASP A 57 -1.57 20.80 2.85
N LEU A 58 -1.62 20.08 1.72
CA LEU A 58 -1.19 18.68 1.63
C LEU A 58 0.33 18.56 1.79
N LEU A 59 0.77 17.53 2.50
CA LEU A 59 2.16 17.11 2.42
C LEU A 59 2.41 16.46 1.05
N VAL A 60 3.25 17.08 0.23
CA VAL A 60 3.72 16.42 -0.99
C VAL A 60 4.92 15.52 -0.67
N ILE A 61 4.81 14.25 -1.05
CA ILE A 61 5.92 13.30 -1.04
C ILE A 61 6.54 13.31 -2.42
N CYS A 62 7.84 13.65 -2.49
CA CYS A 62 8.57 13.65 -3.75
C CYS A 62 8.83 12.20 -4.20
N GLY A 63 8.26 11.82 -5.34
CA GLY A 63 8.48 10.53 -5.96
C GLY A 63 8.42 10.58 -7.48
N THR A 64 8.69 9.44 -8.11
CA THR A 64 8.52 9.20 -9.54
C THR A 64 8.23 7.72 -9.74
N GLU A 65 7.41 7.39 -10.71
CA GLU A 65 7.30 6.02 -11.19
C GLU A 65 8.37 5.78 -12.24
N ILE A 66 9.29 4.87 -11.96
CA ILE A 66 10.28 4.42 -12.93
C ILE A 66 9.63 3.33 -13.76
N THR A 67 9.45 3.64 -15.05
CA THR A 67 8.59 2.87 -15.95
C THR A 67 9.40 2.32 -17.12
N THR A 68 9.32 1.00 -17.31
CA THR A 68 9.99 0.25 -18.38
C THR A 68 9.10 -0.89 -18.87
N ILE A 69 9.46 -1.54 -19.98
CA ILE A 69 8.79 -2.77 -20.43
C ILE A 69 8.95 -3.96 -19.45
N TYR A 70 9.85 -3.87 -18.48
CA TYR A 70 10.10 -4.92 -17.49
C TYR A 70 9.28 -4.77 -16.21
N GLY A 71 8.41 -3.76 -16.15
CA GLY A 71 7.59 -3.44 -14.98
C GLY A 71 7.85 -2.03 -14.49
N HIS A 72 7.06 -1.64 -13.49
CA HIS A 72 7.10 -0.30 -12.91
C HIS A 72 7.41 -0.36 -11.41
N ALA A 73 8.12 0.66 -10.92
CA ALA A 73 8.37 0.84 -9.50
C ALA A 73 8.38 2.32 -9.12
N ASN A 74 7.67 2.66 -8.05
CA ASN A 74 7.75 3.96 -7.44
C ASN A 74 8.99 4.09 -6.56
N ALA A 75 9.67 5.22 -6.66
CA ALA A 75 10.72 5.62 -5.74
C ALA A 75 10.29 6.89 -4.98
N PHE A 76 10.13 6.80 -3.66
CA PHE A 76 9.71 7.91 -2.81
C PHE A 76 10.86 8.48 -1.99
N GLY A 77 10.76 9.77 -1.64
CA GLY A 77 11.74 10.44 -0.81
C GLY A 77 12.86 11.12 -1.59
N LEU A 78 12.63 11.38 -2.87
CA LEU A 78 13.62 11.96 -3.77
C LEU A 78 14.02 13.36 -3.30
N LYS A 79 15.33 13.62 -3.27
CA LYS A 79 15.89 14.96 -2.96
C LYS A 79 16.12 15.80 -4.22
N LYS A 80 16.23 15.12 -5.36
CA LYS A 80 16.44 15.67 -6.70
C LYS A 80 15.98 14.64 -7.74
N ARG A 81 15.87 15.05 -9.00
CA ARG A 81 15.72 14.12 -10.14
C ARG A 81 16.90 13.11 -10.11
N PRO A 82 16.65 11.79 -10.23
CA PRO A 82 17.71 10.80 -10.33
C PRO A 82 18.60 11.03 -11.56
N ASP A 83 19.92 11.04 -11.37
CA ASP A 83 20.87 11.37 -12.44
C ASP A 83 20.84 10.33 -13.58
N ASN A 84 20.54 9.06 -13.27
CA ASN A 84 20.52 7.94 -14.22
C ASN A 84 19.17 7.74 -14.93
N LEU A 85 18.17 8.59 -14.68
CA LEU A 85 16.82 8.41 -15.24
C LEU A 85 16.83 8.48 -16.78
N ASP A 86 17.65 9.36 -17.35
CA ASP A 86 17.78 9.50 -18.82
C ASP A 86 18.30 8.21 -19.47
N ARG A 87 19.15 7.45 -18.76
CA ARG A 87 19.67 6.16 -19.24
C ARG A 87 18.58 5.08 -19.28
N VAL A 88 17.68 5.09 -18.30
CA VAL A 88 16.50 4.21 -18.29
C VAL A 88 15.59 4.55 -19.47
N CYS A 89 15.26 5.84 -19.66
CA CYS A 89 14.39 6.28 -20.75
C CYS A 89 14.98 6.03 -22.15
N ALA A 90 16.29 6.20 -22.33
CA ALA A 90 16.94 6.04 -23.63
C ALA A 90 17.18 4.58 -24.00
N GLY A 91 17.50 3.73 -23.01
CA GLY A 91 17.91 2.36 -23.23
C GLY A 91 16.78 1.34 -23.08
N ASP A 92 15.75 1.66 -22.27
CA ASP A 92 14.69 0.73 -21.83
C ASP A 92 15.26 -0.68 -21.55
N SER A 93 16.40 -0.71 -20.84
CA SER A 93 17.16 -1.93 -20.57
C SER A 93 16.93 -2.39 -19.14
N ARG A 94 16.76 -3.70 -18.93
CA ARG A 94 16.57 -4.29 -17.61
C ARG A 94 17.72 -3.92 -16.66
N GLU A 95 18.95 -3.91 -17.15
CA GLU A 95 20.12 -3.58 -16.34
C GLU A 95 20.06 -2.14 -15.84
N ALA A 96 19.73 -1.16 -16.70
CA ALA A 96 19.60 0.24 -16.26
C ALA A 96 18.44 0.43 -15.27
N PHE A 97 17.33 -0.29 -15.46
CA PHE A 97 16.19 -0.25 -14.55
C PHE A 97 16.57 -0.75 -13.15
N LEU A 98 17.20 -1.92 -13.07
CA LEU A 98 17.61 -2.49 -11.79
C LEU A 98 18.74 -1.69 -11.12
N ASP A 99 19.64 -1.09 -11.90
CA ASP A 99 20.73 -0.23 -11.43
C ASP A 99 20.17 1.05 -10.76
N ILE A 100 19.21 1.73 -11.39
CA ILE A 100 18.60 2.93 -10.79
C ILE A 100 17.82 2.61 -9.51
N LEU A 101 17.10 1.49 -9.45
CA LEU A 101 16.38 1.08 -8.24
C LEU A 101 17.35 0.78 -7.10
N GLY A 102 18.43 0.05 -7.39
CA GLY A 102 19.48 -0.23 -6.42
C GLY A 102 20.18 1.04 -5.92
N GLN A 103 20.45 2.00 -6.80
CA GLN A 103 21.02 3.30 -6.43
C GLN A 103 20.06 4.07 -5.50
N LEU A 104 18.79 4.18 -5.88
CA LEU A 104 17.81 4.94 -5.10
C LEU A 104 17.56 4.32 -3.73
N HIS A 105 17.51 2.98 -3.65
CA HIS A 105 17.43 2.28 -2.37
C HIS A 105 18.65 2.58 -1.49
N ALA A 106 19.88 2.54 -2.05
CA ALA A 106 21.10 2.90 -1.33
C ALA A 106 21.12 4.38 -0.87
N GLU A 107 20.46 5.27 -1.61
CA GLU A 107 20.25 6.68 -1.26
C GLU A 107 19.12 6.91 -0.24
N ARG A 108 18.53 5.84 0.31
CA ARG A 108 17.43 5.86 1.28
C ARG A 108 16.10 6.34 0.71
N SER A 109 15.87 6.21 -0.59
CA SER A 109 14.51 6.23 -1.14
C SER A 109 13.76 4.99 -0.68
N VAL A 110 12.43 5.07 -0.62
CA VAL A 110 11.56 3.89 -0.45
C VAL A 110 11.21 3.37 -1.84
N ILE A 111 11.49 2.10 -2.10
CA ILE A 111 11.18 1.43 -3.37
C ILE A 111 9.89 0.62 -3.22
N SER A 112 8.90 0.93 -4.04
CA SER A 112 7.64 0.20 -4.14
C SER A 112 7.52 -0.46 -5.51
N ILE A 113 7.34 -1.78 -5.54
CA ILE A 113 6.96 -2.47 -6.80
C ILE A 113 5.47 -2.19 -7.04
N ASN A 114 5.15 -1.63 -8.21
CA ASN A 114 3.79 -1.24 -8.56
C ASN A 114 3.05 -2.39 -9.27
N HIS A 115 1.74 -2.48 -9.03
CA HIS A 115 0.79 -3.36 -9.72
C HIS A 115 1.42 -4.63 -10.36
N PRO A 116 2.02 -5.53 -9.55
CA PRO A 116 3.00 -6.51 -10.03
C PRO A 116 2.45 -7.52 -11.04
N PHE A 117 1.13 -7.66 -11.13
CA PHE A 117 0.43 -8.61 -11.99
C PHE A 117 -0.49 -7.95 -13.04
N LEU A 118 -0.49 -6.62 -13.16
CA LEU A 118 -1.33 -5.91 -14.13
C LEU A 118 -0.73 -5.99 -15.53
N VAL A 119 -1.36 -6.72 -16.45
CA VAL A 119 -0.91 -6.87 -17.84
C VAL A 119 -1.34 -5.66 -18.69
N PRO A 120 -0.47 -5.07 -19.54
CA PRO A 120 0.88 -5.53 -19.92
C PRO A 120 2.05 -4.92 -19.11
N TRP A 121 1.78 -4.25 -17.99
CA TRP A 121 2.77 -3.52 -17.18
C TRP A 121 3.30 -4.33 -15.98
N GLN A 122 3.13 -5.65 -16.02
CA GLN A 122 3.45 -6.52 -14.89
C GLN A 122 4.95 -6.53 -14.60
N TRP A 123 5.30 -6.77 -13.33
CA TRP A 123 6.69 -6.90 -12.94
C TRP A 123 7.32 -8.14 -13.56
N SER A 124 8.36 -7.95 -14.36
CA SER A 124 9.03 -8.99 -15.17
C SER A 124 10.51 -9.12 -14.83
N CYS A 125 10.90 -8.79 -13.60
CA CYS A 125 12.25 -8.97 -13.07
C CYS A 125 12.27 -10.04 -11.95
N PRO A 126 12.24 -11.34 -12.30
CA PRO A 126 12.16 -12.43 -11.31
C PRO A 126 13.37 -12.50 -10.39
N ASP A 127 14.56 -12.13 -10.87
CA ASP A 127 15.80 -12.17 -10.09
C ASP A 127 16.00 -10.92 -9.21
N TYR A 128 15.02 -10.01 -9.13
CA TYR A 128 15.14 -8.83 -8.28
C TYR A 128 15.11 -9.24 -6.80
N PRO A 129 16.10 -8.83 -5.99
CA PRO A 129 16.21 -9.30 -4.62
C PRO A 129 15.21 -8.59 -3.70
N LEU A 130 14.60 -9.35 -2.79
CA LEU A 130 13.55 -8.86 -1.89
C LEU A 130 14.07 -7.88 -0.83
N ASP A 131 15.35 -7.95 -0.48
CA ASP A 131 16.01 -7.01 0.44
C ASP A 131 16.16 -5.58 -0.14
N LYS A 132 15.78 -5.38 -1.40
CA LYS A 132 15.70 -4.06 -2.08
C LYS A 132 14.27 -3.61 -2.38
N VAL A 133 13.28 -4.25 -1.76
CA VAL A 133 11.86 -3.90 -1.87
C VAL A 133 11.39 -3.43 -0.49
N ASP A 134 11.06 -2.14 -0.36
CA ASP A 134 10.48 -1.62 0.88
C ASP A 134 8.96 -1.85 0.91
N CYS A 135 8.30 -1.62 -0.23
CA CYS A 135 6.85 -1.71 -0.36
C CYS A 135 6.41 -2.57 -1.56
N LEU A 136 5.21 -3.13 -1.46
CA LEU A 136 4.48 -3.71 -2.58
C LEU A 136 3.12 -3.02 -2.69
N GLU A 137 2.76 -2.57 -3.89
CA GLU A 137 1.43 -2.08 -4.18
C GLU A 137 0.45 -3.27 -4.28
N ILE A 138 -0.32 -3.48 -3.22
CA ILE A 138 -1.24 -4.62 -3.07
C ILE A 138 -2.63 -4.32 -3.62
N ILE A 139 -2.96 -3.05 -3.74
CA ILE A 139 -4.20 -2.54 -4.33
C ILE A 139 -3.82 -1.36 -5.21
N ASN A 140 -3.85 -1.57 -6.53
CA ASN A 140 -3.69 -0.55 -7.56
C ASN A 140 -5.03 -0.34 -8.28
N ASP A 141 -5.33 0.90 -8.69
CA ASP A 141 -6.60 1.36 -9.30
C ASP A 141 -7.68 0.27 -9.42
N PRO A 142 -8.48 0.04 -8.38
CA PRO A 142 -9.43 -1.07 -8.40
C PRO A 142 -10.61 -0.83 -9.34
N THR A 143 -10.70 0.35 -9.96
CA THR A 143 -11.70 0.65 -11.00
C THR A 143 -11.25 0.14 -12.38
N TYR A 144 -9.95 -0.10 -12.57
CA TYR A 144 -9.43 -0.67 -13.81
C TYR A 144 -9.85 -2.14 -13.95
N PRO A 145 -10.49 -2.57 -15.07
CA PRO A 145 -11.12 -3.89 -15.17
C PRO A 145 -10.20 -5.08 -14.87
N ASN A 146 -8.93 -5.00 -15.27
CA ASN A 146 -7.97 -6.09 -15.06
C ASN A 146 -7.34 -6.09 -13.65
N ASN A 147 -7.54 -5.03 -12.86
CA ASN A 147 -6.96 -4.93 -11.53
C ASN A 147 -7.65 -5.79 -10.49
N HIS A 148 -8.90 -6.24 -10.72
CA HIS A 148 -9.58 -7.19 -9.82
C HIS A 148 -8.71 -8.43 -9.56
N GLU A 149 -8.32 -9.15 -10.62
CA GLU A 149 -7.49 -10.35 -10.50
C GLU A 149 -6.03 -10.02 -10.13
N ALA A 150 -5.49 -8.91 -10.64
CA ALA A 150 -4.11 -8.52 -10.37
C ALA A 150 -3.89 -8.15 -8.89
N ASN A 151 -4.80 -7.40 -8.29
CA ASN A 151 -4.76 -7.03 -6.86
C ASN A 151 -4.91 -8.27 -5.98
N GLN A 152 -5.81 -9.20 -6.31
CA GLN A 152 -5.91 -10.48 -5.59
C GLN A 152 -4.60 -11.28 -5.62
N LYS A 153 -3.89 -11.29 -6.74
CA LYS A 153 -2.56 -11.91 -6.84
C LYS A 153 -1.51 -11.15 -6.03
N ALA A 154 -1.52 -9.82 -6.05
CA ALA A 154 -0.60 -8.99 -5.26
C ALA A 154 -0.78 -9.21 -3.75
N VAL A 155 -2.03 -9.30 -3.28
CA VAL A 155 -2.36 -9.66 -1.89
C VAL A 155 -1.86 -11.06 -1.54
N ARG A 156 -2.05 -12.06 -2.41
CA ARG A 156 -1.51 -13.41 -2.16
C ARG A 156 0.01 -13.42 -2.12
N LEU A 157 0.67 -12.65 -2.99
CA LEU A 157 2.13 -12.57 -3.07
C LEU A 157 2.73 -12.03 -1.77
N ILE A 158 2.22 -10.89 -1.27
CA ILE A 158 2.76 -10.32 -0.04
C ILE A 158 2.47 -11.20 1.19
N ASP A 159 1.31 -11.87 1.23
CA ASP A 159 1.01 -12.83 2.30
C ASP A 159 1.99 -14.02 2.27
N ALA A 160 2.41 -14.48 1.08
CA ALA A 160 3.42 -15.51 0.92
C ALA A 160 4.81 -15.04 1.37
N MET A 161 5.18 -13.79 1.06
CA MET A 161 6.41 -13.16 1.57
C MET A 161 6.42 -13.10 3.10
N TRP A 162 5.31 -12.70 3.72
CA TRP A 162 5.16 -12.66 5.18
C TRP A 162 5.18 -14.04 5.82
N ASN A 163 4.61 -15.07 5.19
CA ASN A 163 4.75 -16.46 5.63
C ASN A 163 6.21 -16.93 5.69
N ASP A 164 7.06 -16.39 4.82
CA ASP A 164 8.49 -16.72 4.75
C ASP A 164 9.38 -15.83 5.63
N GLY A 165 8.80 -14.86 6.32
CA GLY A 165 9.52 -13.98 7.25
C GLY A 165 9.91 -12.61 6.70
N TRP A 166 9.67 -12.33 5.41
CA TRP A 166 9.95 -11.02 4.84
C TRP A 166 9.08 -9.95 5.50
N GLN A 167 9.60 -8.73 5.63
CA GLN A 167 8.88 -7.58 6.20
C GLN A 167 8.73 -6.47 5.15
N ILE A 168 8.04 -6.79 4.06
CA ILE A 168 7.71 -5.83 2.99
C ILE A 168 6.38 -5.14 3.32
N CYS A 169 6.29 -3.82 3.17
CA CYS A 169 5.10 -3.05 3.48
C CYS A 169 4.06 -3.10 2.35
N GLY A 170 2.85 -3.56 2.64
CA GLY A 170 1.73 -3.46 1.71
C GLY A 170 1.16 -2.04 1.70
N ILE A 171 1.08 -1.42 0.52
CA ILE A 171 0.47 -0.10 0.29
C ILE A 171 -0.57 -0.16 -0.84
N GLY A 172 -1.45 0.84 -0.89
CA GLY A 172 -2.34 1.08 -2.03
C GLY A 172 -2.02 2.40 -2.74
N GLY A 173 -2.35 2.46 -4.01
CA GLY A 173 -2.21 3.66 -4.84
C GLY A 173 -3.35 3.75 -5.85
N SER A 174 -3.90 4.95 -6.04
CA SER A 174 -5.05 5.12 -6.94
C SER A 174 -4.68 4.95 -8.40
N ASP A 175 -3.42 5.23 -8.74
CA ASP A 175 -2.88 5.19 -10.10
C ASP A 175 -3.80 5.90 -11.10
N THR A 176 -4.40 6.99 -10.63
CA THR A 176 -5.48 7.63 -11.37
C THR A 176 -4.91 8.42 -12.54
N HIS A 177 -5.39 8.09 -13.73
CA HIS A 177 -5.08 8.79 -14.99
C HIS A 177 -6.27 9.60 -15.50
N ALA A 178 -7.48 9.24 -15.08
CA ALA A 178 -8.71 9.69 -15.71
C ALA A 178 -9.23 11.03 -15.16
N LEU A 179 -9.97 11.76 -15.97
CA LEU A 179 -10.87 12.81 -15.49
C LEU A 179 -12.06 12.19 -14.75
N LEU A 180 -12.73 12.96 -13.89
CA LEU A 180 -13.85 12.47 -13.06
C LEU A 180 -15.02 11.87 -13.87
N HIS A 181 -15.15 12.23 -15.15
CA HIS A 181 -16.20 11.74 -16.06
C HIS A 181 -15.73 10.65 -17.02
N GLU A 182 -14.46 10.23 -16.93
CA GLU A 182 -13.85 9.20 -17.77
C GLU A 182 -13.80 7.90 -16.98
N TRP A 183 -14.87 7.12 -17.03
CA TRP A 183 -14.95 5.85 -16.30
C TRP A 183 -14.54 4.71 -17.23
N TYR A 184 -13.74 3.76 -16.74
CA TYR A 184 -13.38 2.57 -17.52
C TYR A 184 -14.62 1.75 -17.87
N THR A 185 -15.52 1.60 -16.88
CA THR A 185 -16.86 1.03 -17.06
C THR A 185 -17.89 1.80 -16.22
N PRO A 186 -19.17 1.83 -16.61
CA PRO A 186 -20.23 2.42 -15.78
C PRO A 186 -20.30 1.85 -14.36
N GLU A 187 -19.98 0.57 -14.18
CA GLU A 187 -20.05 -0.14 -12.90
C GLU A 187 -18.85 0.16 -11.98
N SER A 188 -17.68 0.43 -12.55
CA SER A 188 -16.45 0.73 -11.80
C SER A 188 -16.48 2.08 -11.09
N GLY A 189 -17.30 3.02 -11.59
CA GLY A 189 -17.29 4.41 -11.14
C GLY A 189 -16.02 5.15 -11.60
N PRO A 190 -15.73 6.34 -11.02
CA PRO A 190 -14.56 7.11 -11.38
C PRO A 190 -13.28 6.59 -10.71
N SER A 191 -12.19 6.47 -11.48
CA SER A 191 -10.83 6.41 -10.94
C SER A 191 -10.51 7.77 -10.31
N ILE A 192 -10.23 7.81 -9.01
CA ILE A 192 -9.99 9.04 -8.26
C ILE A 192 -8.82 8.91 -7.30
N VAL A 193 -8.12 10.02 -7.10
CA VAL A 193 -7.05 10.12 -6.10
C VAL A 193 -7.55 9.69 -4.72
N GLY A 194 -6.77 8.85 -4.05
CA GLY A 194 -7.10 8.29 -2.75
C GLY A 194 -8.06 7.10 -2.75
N ASP A 195 -8.40 6.49 -3.89
CA ASP A 195 -9.01 5.14 -3.93
C ASP A 195 -8.09 4.13 -4.63
N PRO A 196 -7.43 3.23 -3.88
CA PRO A 196 -7.50 3.05 -2.43
C PRO A 196 -6.80 4.18 -1.65
N THR A 197 -7.20 4.34 -0.38
CA THR A 197 -6.50 5.22 0.56
C THR A 197 -5.50 4.42 1.37
N THR A 198 -4.24 4.87 1.40
CA THR A 198 -3.24 4.35 2.34
C THR A 198 -3.20 5.21 3.60
N HIS A 199 -3.31 4.56 4.76
CA HIS A 199 -3.24 5.20 6.08
C HIS A 199 -1.92 4.86 6.74
N VAL A 200 -1.16 5.88 7.13
CA VAL A 200 0.18 5.72 7.72
C VAL A 200 0.18 6.29 9.13
N TYR A 201 0.55 5.49 10.13
CA TYR A 201 0.71 5.98 11.50
C TYR A 201 2.07 6.66 11.62
N SER A 202 2.07 7.93 11.99
CA SER A 202 3.30 8.72 12.06
C SER A 202 3.25 9.72 13.21
N GLU A 203 4.40 10.02 13.81
CA GLU A 203 4.57 11.01 14.86
C GLU A 203 4.62 12.44 14.30
N GLY A 204 3.63 12.82 13.50
CA GLY A 204 3.56 14.09 12.78
C GLY A 204 3.69 13.95 11.26
N LEU A 205 3.38 15.03 10.55
CA LEU A 205 3.23 15.04 9.10
C LEU A 205 4.47 15.63 8.42
N SER A 206 5.37 14.77 7.93
CA SER A 206 6.50 15.16 7.07
C SER A 206 6.94 13.98 6.21
N GLN A 207 7.55 14.25 5.05
CA GLN A 207 8.02 13.19 4.14
C GLN A 207 8.87 12.15 4.87
N ASN A 208 9.91 12.58 5.60
CA ASN A 208 10.81 11.65 6.29
C ASN A 208 10.08 10.76 7.30
N LYS A 209 9.11 11.31 8.05
CA LYS A 209 8.35 10.53 9.04
C LYS A 209 7.40 9.53 8.38
N ILE A 210 6.72 9.93 7.30
CA ILE A 210 5.88 9.00 6.53
C ILE A 210 6.72 7.86 5.96
N LEU A 211 7.88 8.16 5.36
CA LEU A 211 8.78 7.14 4.81
C LEU A 211 9.43 6.25 5.89
N GLU A 212 9.64 6.76 7.11
CA GLU A 212 10.08 5.95 8.25
C GLU A 212 8.97 4.99 8.70
N ALA A 213 7.72 5.45 8.73
CA ALA A 213 6.56 4.63 9.07
C ALA A 213 6.29 3.54 8.02
N LEU A 214 6.50 3.82 6.72
CA LEU A 214 6.44 2.80 5.66
C LEU A 214 7.46 1.67 5.91
N ARG A 215 8.71 2.01 6.27
CA ARG A 215 9.74 1.00 6.58
C ARG A 215 9.44 0.16 7.82
N LYS A 216 8.56 0.64 8.69
CA LYS A 216 8.07 -0.09 9.87
C LYS A 216 6.74 -0.80 9.58
N CYS A 217 6.21 -0.73 8.36
CA CYS A 217 4.91 -1.25 7.98
C CYS A 217 3.75 -0.74 8.86
N HIS A 218 3.87 0.48 9.41
CA HIS A 218 2.86 1.15 10.23
C HIS A 218 1.70 1.66 9.38
N VAL A 219 1.06 0.74 8.64
CA VAL A 219 0.21 1.03 7.49
C VAL A 219 -1.02 0.13 7.44
N PHE A 220 -2.15 0.69 7.05
CA PHE A 220 -3.29 -0.06 6.53
C PHE A 220 -3.89 0.63 5.30
N VAL A 221 -4.62 -0.11 4.49
CA VAL A 221 -5.26 0.35 3.26
C VAL A 221 -6.77 0.19 3.38
N THR A 222 -7.53 1.16 2.87
CA THR A 222 -8.99 1.10 2.82
C THR A 222 -9.53 1.53 1.47
N ARG A 223 -10.70 1.01 1.11
CA ARG A 223 -11.53 1.53 0.02
C ARG A 223 -12.90 1.91 0.53
N TYR A 224 -13.36 3.11 0.17
CA TYR A 224 -14.69 3.71 0.43
C TYR A 224 -15.28 3.66 1.87
N ILE A 225 -14.69 2.92 2.81
CA ILE A 225 -15.06 2.85 4.22
C ILE A 225 -14.07 3.62 5.08
N GLU A 226 -14.49 3.98 6.29
CA GLU A 226 -13.58 4.46 7.31
C GLU A 226 -13.39 3.38 8.37
N VAL A 227 -12.16 3.22 8.84
CA VAL A 227 -11.81 2.22 9.86
C VAL A 227 -11.12 2.90 11.02
N SER A 228 -11.56 2.55 12.22
CA SER A 228 -10.81 2.80 13.46
C SER A 228 -10.65 1.48 14.19
N PHE A 229 -9.43 1.19 14.64
CA PHE A 229 -9.15 -0.02 15.38
C PHE A 229 -8.09 0.21 16.44
N CYS A 230 -8.07 -0.68 17.42
CA CYS A 230 -7.04 -0.75 18.46
C CYS A 230 -6.61 -2.21 18.58
N MET A 231 -5.31 -2.46 18.48
CA MET A 231 -4.71 -3.77 18.72
C MET A 231 -3.88 -3.71 20.00
N ARG A 232 -3.90 -4.79 20.78
CA ARG A 232 -3.18 -4.87 22.06
C ARG A 232 -2.53 -6.22 22.26
N GLU A 233 -1.28 -6.20 22.72
CA GLU A 233 -0.53 -7.33 23.26
C GLU A 233 -0.46 -7.15 24.78
N ASN A 234 -1.07 -8.06 25.55
CA ASN A 234 -1.07 -8.02 27.03
C ASN A 234 -1.54 -6.66 27.59
N GLY A 235 -2.45 -5.98 26.89
CA GLY A 235 -2.97 -4.65 27.24
C GLY A 235 -2.16 -3.46 26.72
N ARG A 236 -0.93 -3.66 26.23
CA ARG A 236 -0.11 -2.65 25.56
C ARG A 236 -0.58 -2.46 24.12
N GLU A 237 -0.73 -1.22 23.67
CA GLU A 237 -1.09 -0.94 22.28
C GLU A 237 0.03 -1.35 21.31
N VAL A 238 -0.36 -1.95 20.19
CA VAL A 238 0.54 -2.35 19.09
C VAL A 238 -0.07 -1.89 17.77
N LEU A 239 0.79 -1.58 16.80
CA LEU A 239 0.41 -1.14 15.47
C LEU A 239 0.64 -2.26 14.44
N PRO A 240 -0.02 -2.19 13.27
CA PRO A 240 0.44 -2.93 12.10
C PRO A 240 1.94 -2.71 11.92
N GLY A 241 2.70 -3.76 11.63
CA GLY A 241 4.16 -3.73 11.46
C GLY A 241 4.98 -3.90 12.74
N ASP A 242 4.37 -3.84 13.93
CA ASP A 242 5.09 -4.04 15.18
C ASP A 242 5.43 -5.52 15.44
N ALA A 243 6.55 -5.72 16.14
CA ALA A 243 6.88 -7.01 16.74
C ALA A 243 6.16 -7.17 18.10
N MET A 244 5.64 -8.37 18.34
CA MET A 244 4.95 -8.85 19.55
C MET A 244 5.77 -9.97 20.20
N PRO A 245 6.83 -9.62 20.96
CA PRO A 245 7.82 -10.59 21.46
C PRO A 245 7.38 -11.31 22.75
N GLU A 246 6.23 -10.96 23.34
CA GLU A 246 5.78 -11.55 24.60
C GLU A 246 4.62 -12.52 24.37
N PRO A 247 4.71 -13.78 24.85
CA PRO A 247 3.57 -14.67 24.80
C PRO A 247 2.46 -14.13 25.70
N GLY A 248 1.20 -14.43 25.38
CA GLY A 248 0.08 -14.00 26.20
C GLY A 248 -1.21 -13.83 25.43
N THR A 249 -1.86 -12.68 25.58
CA THR A 249 -3.14 -12.40 24.92
C THR A 249 -2.98 -11.29 23.90
N PHE A 250 -3.45 -11.55 22.68
CA PHE A 250 -3.69 -10.53 21.67
C PHE A 250 -5.19 -10.20 21.60
N GLU A 251 -5.50 -8.91 21.53
CA GLU A 251 -6.86 -8.38 21.39
C GLU A 251 -6.91 -7.32 20.29
N ALA A 252 -7.94 -7.35 19.45
CA ALA A 252 -8.22 -6.28 18.49
C ALA A 252 -9.71 -5.92 18.50
N VAL A 253 -10.01 -4.62 18.42
CA VAL A 253 -11.38 -4.10 18.29
C VAL A 253 -11.43 -3.22 17.07
N PHE A 254 -12.40 -3.47 16.20
CA PHE A 254 -12.61 -2.77 14.95
C PHE A 254 -13.96 -2.06 14.94
N ARG A 255 -13.96 -0.86 14.40
CA ARG A 255 -15.14 -0.11 14.03
C ARG A 255 -14.98 0.37 12.59
N PHE A 256 -15.97 0.03 11.78
CA PHE A 256 -16.11 0.40 10.39
C PHE A 256 -17.29 1.37 10.26
N ASP A 257 -17.09 2.49 9.58
CA ASP A 257 -18.11 3.47 9.25
C ASP A 257 -18.26 3.59 7.72
N ASN A 258 -19.41 4.08 7.25
CA ASN A 258 -19.80 4.14 5.82
C ASN A 258 -19.84 2.76 5.13
N VAL A 259 -20.21 1.71 5.88
CA VAL A 259 -20.42 0.35 5.35
C VAL A 259 -21.79 0.30 4.66
N ARG A 260 -21.81 0.48 3.34
CA ARG A 260 -23.05 0.55 2.53
C ARG A 260 -23.58 -0.81 2.10
N GLU A 261 -22.71 -1.80 2.10
CA GLU A 261 -22.94 -3.16 1.64
C GLU A 261 -22.18 -4.13 2.56
N PRO A 262 -22.64 -5.40 2.68
CA PRO A 262 -21.99 -6.37 3.54
C PRO A 262 -20.51 -6.55 3.16
N ILE A 263 -19.65 -6.60 4.18
CA ILE A 263 -18.22 -6.92 4.03
C ILE A 263 -17.90 -8.19 4.82
N HIS A 264 -16.89 -8.93 4.38
CA HIS A 264 -16.40 -10.14 5.01
C HIS A 264 -15.08 -9.84 5.72
N LEU A 265 -15.13 -9.60 7.03
CA LEU A 265 -13.93 -9.44 7.85
C LEU A 265 -13.28 -10.80 8.15
N PHE A 266 -11.96 -10.84 8.12
CA PHE A 266 -11.18 -12.02 8.45
C PHE A 266 -9.83 -11.65 9.06
N VAL A 267 -9.24 -12.63 9.74
CA VAL A 267 -7.84 -12.62 10.18
C VAL A 267 -7.08 -13.70 9.41
N ILE A 268 -5.83 -13.44 9.06
CA ILE A 268 -4.90 -14.48 8.61
C ILE A 268 -3.82 -14.63 9.67
N ARG A 269 -3.59 -15.86 10.11
CA ARG A 269 -2.51 -16.23 11.04
C ARG A 269 -1.70 -17.35 10.41
N ASP A 270 -0.41 -17.12 10.20
CA ASP A 270 0.50 -18.11 9.61
C ASP A 270 -0.06 -18.74 8.31
N GLY A 271 -0.65 -17.89 7.46
CA GLY A 271 -1.27 -18.31 6.19
C GLY A 271 -2.67 -18.93 6.32
N VAL A 272 -3.19 -19.14 7.53
CA VAL A 272 -4.53 -19.69 7.76
C VAL A 272 -5.55 -18.57 7.93
N ARG A 273 -6.53 -18.53 7.03
CA ARG A 273 -7.64 -17.57 7.04
C ARG A 273 -8.77 -18.01 7.98
N GLU A 274 -9.20 -17.12 8.87
CA GLU A 274 -10.31 -17.31 9.80
C GLU A 274 -11.32 -16.15 9.65
N SER A 275 -12.58 -16.45 9.38
CA SER A 275 -13.64 -15.44 9.25
C SER A 275 -14.03 -14.88 10.61
N LEU A 276 -14.20 -13.56 10.69
CA LEU A 276 -14.64 -12.87 11.89
C LEU A 276 -16.10 -12.43 11.76
N ARG A 277 -16.84 -12.55 12.85
CA ARG A 277 -18.23 -12.09 12.91
C ARG A 277 -18.26 -10.57 13.04
N LEU A 278 -19.01 -9.92 12.15
CA LEU A 278 -19.34 -8.51 12.23
C LEU A 278 -20.74 -8.32 12.82
N GLU A 279 -20.87 -7.30 13.67
CA GLU A 279 -22.15 -6.78 14.13
C GLU A 279 -22.49 -5.55 13.31
N PHE A 280 -23.48 -5.68 12.42
CA PHE A 280 -23.91 -4.61 11.51
C PHE A 280 -25.04 -3.79 12.10
N ASP A 281 -24.89 -2.48 11.95
CA ASP A 281 -25.93 -1.48 12.14
C ASP A 281 -26.18 -0.80 10.79
N PHE A 282 -27.17 -1.33 10.06
CA PHE A 282 -27.53 -0.82 8.73
C PHE A 282 -28.18 0.57 8.78
N GLU A 283 -28.83 0.95 9.89
CA GLU A 283 -29.43 2.28 10.05
C GLU A 283 -28.34 3.35 10.02
N TYR A 284 -27.22 3.09 10.70
CA TYR A 284 -26.10 4.02 10.78
C TYR A 284 -24.93 3.69 9.83
N ARG A 285 -25.05 2.62 9.02
CA ARG A 285 -24.00 2.11 8.11
C ARG A 285 -22.68 1.86 8.85
N ARG A 286 -22.76 1.21 9.99
CA ARG A 286 -21.61 0.86 10.83
C ARG A 286 -21.50 -0.65 10.97
N ALA A 287 -20.27 -1.12 11.14
CA ALA A 287 -20.01 -2.49 11.55
C ALA A 287 -18.96 -2.50 12.66
N THR A 288 -19.06 -3.44 13.59
CA THR A 288 -18.05 -3.63 14.64
C THR A 288 -17.66 -5.09 14.76
N ALA A 289 -16.42 -5.33 15.18
CA ALA A 289 -15.93 -6.66 15.49
C ALA A 289 -14.89 -6.61 16.60
N SER A 290 -14.77 -7.70 17.33
CA SER A 290 -13.70 -7.92 18.30
C SER A 290 -13.04 -9.26 18.03
N TYR A 291 -11.72 -9.32 18.21
CA TYR A 291 -10.92 -10.52 18.09
C TYR A 291 -10.07 -10.68 19.35
N ARG A 292 -9.97 -11.91 19.85
CA ARG A 292 -9.13 -12.25 20.99
C ARG A 292 -8.55 -13.64 20.82
N VAL A 293 -7.23 -13.76 21.00
CA VAL A 293 -6.54 -15.04 20.87
C VAL A 293 -5.35 -15.13 21.82
N SER A 294 -4.91 -16.35 22.11
CA SER A 294 -3.62 -16.56 22.77
C SER A 294 -2.50 -16.38 21.75
N TRP A 295 -1.51 -15.55 22.08
CA TRP A 295 -0.32 -15.31 21.26
C TRP A 295 0.85 -16.14 21.77
N SER A 296 1.52 -16.83 20.86
CA SER A 296 2.70 -17.66 21.14
C SER A 296 3.94 -17.05 20.48
N THR A 297 5.09 -17.36 21.05
CA THR A 297 6.41 -16.92 20.59
C THR A 297 7.39 -18.11 20.57
N ASP A 298 6.87 -19.31 20.28
CA ASP A 298 7.63 -20.56 20.19
C ASP A 298 8.27 -20.76 18.81
N ALA A 299 7.75 -20.11 17.78
CA ALA A 299 8.35 -20.00 16.46
C ALA A 299 8.08 -18.60 15.88
N TYR A 300 8.44 -18.40 14.61
CA TYR A 300 7.98 -17.25 13.84
C TYR A 300 6.48 -17.34 13.61
N HIS A 301 5.76 -16.32 14.06
CA HIS A 301 4.33 -16.16 13.81
C HIS A 301 4.04 -14.77 13.26
N TRP A 302 3.02 -14.69 12.42
CA TRP A 302 2.51 -13.41 11.94
C TRP A 302 0.99 -13.43 11.86
N MET A 303 0.40 -12.24 11.98
CA MET A 303 -1.05 -12.09 11.92
C MET A 303 -1.45 -10.77 11.27
N ARG A 304 -2.40 -10.80 10.36
CA ARG A 304 -3.04 -9.61 9.77
C ARG A 304 -4.55 -9.67 9.79
N PHE A 305 -5.17 -8.51 9.58
CA PHE A 305 -6.61 -8.39 9.38
C PHE A 305 -6.92 -7.86 7.97
N GLY A 306 -8.01 -8.30 7.40
CA GLY A 306 -8.52 -7.78 6.14
C GLY A 306 -10.03 -7.93 6.01
N ALA A 307 -10.63 -7.14 5.12
CA ALA A 307 -12.03 -7.30 4.76
C ALA A 307 -12.19 -7.23 3.24
N GLU A 308 -13.08 -8.07 2.71
CA GLU A 308 -13.45 -8.14 1.30
C GLU A 308 -14.94 -7.83 1.12
N ASP A 309 -15.33 -7.34 -0.06
CA ASP A 309 -16.74 -7.25 -0.45
C ASP A 309 -17.28 -8.60 -0.96
N GLU A 310 -18.53 -8.65 -1.43
CA GLU A 310 -19.14 -9.87 -1.97
C GLU A 310 -18.45 -10.41 -3.24
N LYS A 311 -17.67 -9.57 -3.95
CA LYS A 311 -16.91 -9.97 -5.15
C LYS A 311 -15.51 -10.46 -4.80
N GLY A 312 -15.08 -10.35 -3.54
CA GLY A 312 -13.72 -10.66 -3.12
C GLY A 312 -12.74 -9.53 -3.40
N ASP A 313 -13.21 -8.30 -3.64
CA ASP A 313 -12.35 -7.12 -3.72
C ASP A 313 -11.97 -6.64 -2.33
N CYS A 314 -10.71 -6.24 -2.17
CA CYS A 314 -10.20 -5.80 -0.88
C CYS A 314 -10.77 -4.42 -0.49
N VAL A 315 -11.36 -4.33 0.69
CA VAL A 315 -11.98 -3.13 1.27
C VAL A 315 -11.17 -2.57 2.44
N PHE A 316 -10.53 -3.46 3.20
CA PHE A 316 -9.64 -3.14 4.30
C PHE A 316 -8.48 -4.13 4.32
N TYR A 317 -7.28 -3.63 4.52
CA TYR A 317 -6.09 -4.47 4.64
C TYR A 317 -5.09 -3.83 5.60
N ALA A 318 -4.84 -4.45 6.74
CA ALA A 318 -3.80 -4.02 7.66
C ALA A 318 -2.53 -4.83 7.44
N ASN A 319 -1.38 -4.16 7.47
CA ASN A 319 -0.09 -4.84 7.57
C ASN A 319 -0.04 -5.69 8.86
N PRO A 320 0.75 -6.76 8.88
CA PRO A 320 0.70 -7.74 9.96
C PRO A 320 1.49 -7.28 11.18
N VAL A 321 1.23 -7.94 12.30
CA VAL A 321 2.11 -8.00 13.46
C VAL A 321 2.89 -9.31 13.44
N TYR A 322 4.08 -9.34 14.04
CA TYR A 322 5.02 -10.46 13.95
C TYR A 322 5.57 -10.89 15.30
N CYS A 323 6.11 -12.10 15.43
CA CYS A 323 7.05 -12.45 16.49
C CYS A 323 8.18 -13.35 15.97
N CYS A 324 9.31 -13.31 16.68
CA CYS A 324 10.53 -14.06 16.34
C CYS A 324 11.06 -13.74 14.93
N GLU A 325 12.12 -14.42 14.53
CA GLU A 325 12.72 -14.35 13.19
C GLU A 325 12.62 -15.70 12.50
N ARG A 326 12.70 -15.70 11.17
CA ARG A 326 12.70 -16.88 10.33
C ARG A 326 13.80 -16.76 9.28
N GLU A 327 14.51 -17.86 9.02
CA GLU A 327 15.39 -17.95 7.86
C GLU A 327 14.55 -18.07 6.58
N HIS A 328 14.77 -17.15 5.64
CA HIS A 328 14.02 -17.11 4.39
C HIS A 328 14.32 -18.36 3.53
N ARG A 329 13.27 -18.91 2.91
CA ARG A 329 13.40 -20.00 1.94
C ARG A 329 13.66 -19.45 0.54
N PHE A 330 13.35 -18.19 0.29
CA PHE A 330 13.58 -17.50 -0.97
C PHE A 330 13.96 -16.03 -0.76
N ASP A 331 14.79 -15.51 -1.66
CA ASP A 331 15.32 -14.13 -1.57
C ASP A 331 15.00 -13.26 -2.81
N THR A 332 14.29 -13.81 -3.80
CA THR A 332 13.98 -13.11 -5.06
C THR A 332 12.49 -13.00 -5.30
N PHE A 333 12.09 -11.97 -6.05
CA PHE A 333 10.69 -11.73 -6.40
C PHE A 333 10.06 -12.90 -7.15
N GLY A 334 10.77 -13.48 -8.12
CA GLY A 334 10.28 -14.62 -8.91
C GLY A 334 10.03 -15.85 -8.05
N ALA A 335 10.95 -16.16 -7.11
CA ALA A 335 10.76 -17.28 -6.20
C ALA A 335 9.58 -17.06 -5.25
N ALA A 336 9.31 -15.82 -4.83
CA ALA A 336 8.10 -15.49 -4.09
C ALA A 336 6.82 -15.67 -4.92
N VAL A 337 6.86 -15.34 -6.22
CA VAL A 337 5.75 -15.58 -7.15
C VAL A 337 5.46 -17.06 -7.32
N ASP A 338 6.49 -17.91 -7.35
CA ASP A 338 6.33 -19.37 -7.46
C ASP A 338 5.56 -19.99 -6.27
N GLU A 339 5.59 -19.37 -5.09
CA GLU A 339 4.85 -19.84 -3.89
C GLU A 339 3.33 -19.62 -3.99
N ILE A 340 2.87 -18.78 -4.91
CA ILE A 340 1.43 -18.48 -5.11
C ILE A 340 0.88 -19.00 -6.44
N ALA A 341 1.71 -19.73 -7.19
CA ALA A 341 1.41 -20.22 -8.53
C ALA A 341 0.46 -21.43 -8.58
#